data_AF-A0A8R7TQS4-F1
#
_entry.id   AF-A0A8R7TQS4-F1
#
_cell.length_a   1.000
_cell.length_b   1.000
_cell.length_c   1.000
_cell.angle_alpha   90.00
_cell.angle_beta   90.00
_cell.angle_gamma   90.00
#
_symmetry.space_group_name_H-M   'P 1'
#
loop_
_entity.id
_entity.type
_entity.pdbx_description
1 polymer ?
#
loop_
_entity_poly.entity_id
_entity_poly.type
_entity_poly.pdbx_seq_one_letter_code
_entity_poly.pdbx_strand_id
1 'polypeptide(L)' 'MTDTTRADKDRLPNTGCEPNWEHGLTSIFIEVQTDKGLYGTRNTAVLSVNYDREASLYEKYLESGIRKDHIVHYQIE' A
#
# COMPACT_ATOMS: atom_id res chain seq x y z
N MET A 1 -5.20 -0.50 -5.37
CA MET A 1 -4.44 -0.18 -4.13
C MET A 1 -4.01 -1.42 -3.36
N THR A 2 -4.75 -2.53 -3.51
CA THR A 2 -4.34 -3.91 -3.17
C THR A 2 -3.87 -4.68 -4.42
N ASP A 3 -3.49 -3.95 -5.47
CA ASP A 3 -3.08 -4.57 -6.71
C ASP A 3 -1.69 -5.19 -6.48
N THR A 4 -1.63 -6.52 -6.50
CA THR A 4 -0.41 -7.30 -6.35
C THR A 4 0.14 -7.77 -7.69
N THR A 5 -0.40 -7.24 -8.80
CA THR A 5 0.05 -7.59 -10.15
C THR A 5 1.54 -7.28 -10.28
N ARG A 6 2.31 -8.31 -10.64
CA ARG A 6 3.74 -8.16 -10.86
C ARG A 6 3.98 -7.39 -12.16
N ALA A 7 4.81 -6.36 -12.08
CA ALA A 7 5.35 -5.72 -13.26
C ALA A 7 6.26 -6.71 -14.02
N ASP A 8 6.31 -6.55 -15.33
CA ASP A 8 7.24 -7.29 -16.17
C ASP A 8 8.68 -6.96 -15.78
N LYS A 9 9.48 -8.00 -15.52
CA LYS A 9 10.85 -7.86 -15.00
C LYS A 9 11.74 -7.10 -15.97
N ASP A 10 11.53 -7.27 -17.26
CA ASP A 10 12.31 -6.60 -18.31
C ASP A 10 12.01 -5.09 -18.39
N ARG A 11 10.96 -4.63 -17.70
CA ARG A 11 10.54 -3.23 -17.61
C ARG A 11 10.89 -2.57 -16.27
N LEU A 12 11.47 -3.31 -15.32
CA LEU A 12 11.86 -2.78 -14.02
C LEU A 12 13.25 -2.13 -14.07
N PRO A 13 13.47 -1.02 -13.33
CA PRO A 13 14.80 -0.50 -13.14
C PRO A 13 15.66 -1.52 -12.38
N ASN A 14 16.94 -1.65 -12.74
CA ASN A 14 17.86 -2.51 -12.00
C ASN A 14 18.31 -1.80 -10.72
N THR A 15 17.56 -2.02 -9.64
CA THR A 15 17.79 -1.39 -8.33
C THR A 15 18.96 -2.01 -7.54
N GLY A 16 19.51 -3.14 -8.02
CA GLY A 16 20.49 -3.93 -7.26
C GLY A 16 19.89 -4.74 -6.12
N CYS A 17 18.56 -4.75 -5.97
CA CYS A 17 17.83 -5.58 -5.02
C CYS A 17 17.25 -6.83 -5.71
N GLU A 18 17.06 -7.91 -4.96
CA GLU A 18 16.38 -9.10 -5.47
C GLU A 18 14.92 -8.75 -5.86
N PRO A 19 14.44 -9.13 -7.06
CA PRO A 19 13.11 -8.74 -7.53
C PRO A 19 11.97 -9.16 -6.61
N ASN A 20 12.10 -10.32 -5.95
CA ASN A 20 11.09 -10.79 -5.00
C ASN A 20 11.06 -9.95 -3.71
N TRP A 21 12.22 -9.43 -3.29
CA TRP A 21 12.31 -8.52 -2.16
C TRP A 21 11.69 -7.17 -2.50
N GLU A 22 12.08 -6.59 -3.65
CA GLU A 22 11.55 -5.31 -4.11
C GLU A 22 10.04 -5.37 -4.32
N HIS A 23 9.52 -6.46 -4.90
CA HIS A 23 8.08 -6.64 -5.11
C HIS A 23 7.26 -6.50 -3.83
N GLY A 24 7.73 -7.02 -2.69
CA GLY A 24 7.04 -6.85 -1.40
C GLY A 24 6.92 -5.40 -0.95
N LEU A 25 7.76 -4.52 -1.50
CA LEU A 25 7.81 -3.09 -1.22
C LEU A 25 7.13 -2.22 -2.30
N THR A 26 6.70 -2.81 -3.41
CA THR A 26 6.10 -2.07 -4.55
C THR A 26 4.68 -1.57 -4.30
N SER A 27 3.99 -2.13 -3.31
CA SER A 27 2.63 -1.74 -2.97
C SER A 27 2.61 -0.37 -2.28
N ILE A 28 1.58 0.42 -2.55
CA ILE A 28 1.27 1.63 -1.78
C ILE A 28 1.11 1.28 -0.28
N PHE A 29 0.63 0.06 0.00
CA PHE A 29 0.63 -0.54 1.32
C PHE A 29 1.75 -1.57 1.45
N ILE A 30 2.82 -1.23 2.17
CA ILE A 30 3.92 -2.16 2.42
C ILE A 30 3.57 -3.02 3.64
N GLU A 31 3.41 -4.33 3.42
CA GLU A 31 3.36 -5.34 4.46
C GLU A 31 4.10 -6.58 3.97
N VAL A 32 5.26 -6.86 4.56
CA VAL A 32 6.09 -8.00 4.21
C VAL A 32 6.39 -8.78 5.48
N GLN A 33 6.10 -10.08 5.44
CA GLN A 33 6.55 -10.98 6.50
C GLN A 33 8.05 -11.22 6.37
N THR A 34 8.79 -10.96 7.43
CA THR A 34 10.22 -11.26 7.53
C THR A 34 10.47 -12.26 8.66
N ASP A 35 11.66 -12.86 8.69
CA ASP A 35 12.08 -13.76 9.77
C ASP A 35 12.08 -13.07 11.16
N LYS A 36 12.14 -11.74 11.19
CA LYS A 36 12.13 -10.92 12.41
C LYS A 36 10.75 -10.37 12.76
N GLY A 37 9.72 -10.71 11.98
CA GLY A 37 8.35 -10.23 12.13
C GLY A 37 7.88 -9.38 10.95
N LEU A 38 6.74 -8.72 11.15
CA LEU A 38 6.11 -7.87 10.13
C LEU A 38 6.94 -6.60 9.90
N TYR A 39 7.40 -6.42 8.67
CA TYR A 39 7.96 -5.16 8.19
C TYR A 39 6.89 -4.40 7.40
N GLY A 40 6.65 -3.16 7.77
CA GLY A 40 5.70 -2.30 7.07
C GLY A 40 5.53 -0.94 7.74
N THR A 41 4.87 -0.04 7.04
CA THR A 41 4.48 1.26 7.58
C THR A 41 3.38 1.08 8.64
N ARG A 42 3.60 1.61 9.85
CA ARG A 42 2.66 1.47 11.00
C ARG A 42 1.29 2.12 10.78
N ASN A 43 1.22 3.11 9.90
CA ASN A 43 -0.01 3.76 9.46
C ASN A 43 0.19 4.16 7.99
N THR A 44 -0.81 3.95 7.16
CA THR A 44 -0.78 4.40 5.76
C THR A 44 -2.17 4.83 5.35
N ALA A 45 -2.26 6.06 4.84
CA ALA A 45 -3.48 6.65 4.33
C ALA A 45 -3.28 7.03 2.86
N VAL A 46 -4.29 6.77 2.04
CA VAL A 46 -4.29 7.13 0.62
C VAL A 46 -5.58 7.84 0.29
N LEU A 47 -5.46 9.00 -0.32
CA LEU A 47 -6.58 9.78 -0.82
C LEU A 47 -6.68 9.61 -2.34
N SER A 48 -7.83 9.13 -2.81
CA SER A 48 -8.19 9.15 -4.22
C SER A 48 -9.23 10.24 -4.42
N VAL A 49 -9.03 11.11 -5.42
CA VAL A 49 -9.99 12.15 -5.80
C VAL A 49 -10.21 12.04 -7.31
N ASN A 50 -11.48 12.01 -7.74
CA ASN A 50 -11.84 12.03 -9.16
C ASN A 50 -12.34 13.42 -9.61
N TYR A 51 -12.58 13.57 -10.91
CA TYR A 51 -13.06 14.82 -11.50
C TYR A 51 -14.47 15.20 -11.01
N ASP A 52 -15.26 14.21 -10.58
CA ASP A 52 -16.61 14.38 -10.04
C ASP A 52 -16.60 14.82 -8.56
N ARG A 53 -15.41 15.13 -8.02
CA ARG A 53 -15.20 15.58 -6.64
C ARG A 53 -15.55 14.54 -5.60
N GLU A 54 -15.66 13.28 -5.99
CA GLU A 54 -15.73 12.17 -5.06
C GLU A 54 -14.32 11.90 -4.55
N ALA A 55 -14.18 11.91 -3.24
CA ALA A 55 -12.94 11.59 -2.56
C ALA A 55 -13.11 10.32 -1.72
N SER A 56 -12.15 9.41 -1.82
CA SER A 56 -12.09 8.19 -1.01
C SER A 56 -10.77 8.14 -0.25
N LEU A 57 -10.87 8.13 1.07
CA LEU A 57 -9.75 7.97 1.99
C LEU A 57 -9.67 6.50 2.39
N TYR A 58 -8.54 5.87 2.11
CA TYR A 58 -8.24 4.48 2.47
C TYR A 58 -7.16 4.49 3.53
N GLU A 59 -7.45 3.98 4.72
CA GLU A 59 -6.53 3.93 5.84
C GLU A 59 -6.30 2.48 6.27
N LYS A 60 -5.03 2.14 6.49
CA LYS A 60 -4.63 0.96 7.26
C LYS A 60 -3.90 1.43 8.51
N TYR A 61 -4.40 1.04 9.68
CA TYR A 61 -3.83 1.43 10.96
C TYR A 61 -3.81 0.26 11.94
N LEU A 62 -2.93 0.37 12.94
CA LEU A 62 -2.88 -0.57 14.07
C LEU A 62 -3.64 0.02 15.24
N GLU A 63 -4.60 -0.73 15.77
CA GLU A 63 -5.32 -0.41 17.00
C GLU A 63 -5.20 -1.59 17.96
N SER A 64 -4.58 -1.37 19.12
CA SER A 64 -4.32 -2.43 20.11
C SER A 64 -3.57 -3.65 19.54
N GLY A 65 -2.66 -3.43 18.58
CA GLY A 65 -1.91 -4.49 17.90
C GLY A 65 -2.70 -5.25 16.84
N ILE A 66 -3.97 -4.92 16.64
CA ILE A 66 -4.83 -5.49 15.59
C ILE A 66 -4.82 -4.52 14.41
N ARG A 67 -4.58 -5.04 13.21
CA ARG A 67 -4.62 -4.25 11.98
C ARG A 67 -6.06 -4.05 11.54
N LYS A 68 -6.39 -2.80 11.22
CA LYS A 68 -7.71 -2.40 10.75
C LYS A 68 -7.58 -1.67 9.42
N ASP A 69 -8.55 -1.93 8.56
CA ASP A 69 -8.73 -1.24 7.29
C ASP A 69 -9.99 -0.37 7.40
N HIS A 70 -9.90 0.87 6.96
CA HIS A 70 -10.99 1.84 7.01
C HIS A 70 -11.07 2.60 5.68
N ILE A 71 -12.28 2.76 5.17
CA ILE A 71 -12.55 3.50 3.94
C ILE A 71 -13.62 4.53 4.25
N VAL A 72 -13.31 5.80 3.99
CA VAL A 72 -14.27 6.91 4.15
C VAL A 72 -14.46 7.59 2.81
N HIS A 73 -15.72 7.83 2.46
CA HIS A 73 -16.10 8.55 1.25
C HIS A 73 -16.54 9.97 1.60
N TYR A 74 -16.07 10.93 0.82
CA TYR A 74 -16.39 12.35 0.95
C TYR A 74 -16.83 12.91 -0.40
N GLN A 75 -17.71 13.91 -0.35
CA GLN A 75 -18.01 14.76 -1.50
C GLN A 75 -17.37 16.11 -1.25
N ILE A 76 -16.47 16.54 -2.14
CA ILE A 76 -15.82 17.85 -2.04
C ILE A 76 -16.75 18.91 -2.65
N GLU A 77 -17.07 19.95 -1.87
CA GLU A 77 -17.91 21.09 -2.28
C GLU A 77 -17.18 22.06 -3.23
#